data_AF-A0A2S5JGR5-F1
#
_entry.id   AF-A0A2S5JGR5-F1
#
_cell.length_a   1.000
_cell.length_b   1.000
_cell.length_c   1.000
_cell.angle_alpha   90.00
_cell.angle_beta   90.00
_cell.angle_gamma   90.00
#
_symmetry.space_group_name_H-M   'P 1'
#
loop_
_entity.id
_entity.type
_entity.pdbx_description
1 polymer ?
#
loop_
_entity_poly.entity_id
_entity_poly.type
_entity_poly.pdbx_seq_one_letter_code
_entity_poly.pdbx_strand_id
1 'polypeptide(L)'
;MLNPFEGLEAVTFAYRVFLVLCLPVCAWVAWSDLSTMKIPNKAVLAVMAIFALAGPVLLPLEPWAWRWLNFVVVLLIGFVLNAVAHVGAGDAKFAAAAAPFIAPTHLPIVLPVFAAFLLGAFAAHRLLRAIPAVRRLTPGWVSWTRKDFPMGLALVGTFLFYLSLMAFPSLVAFLFGATGAATT
;
A
#
# COMPACT_ATOMS: atom_id res chain seq x y z
N MET A 1 -17.36 -24.36 -2.03
CA MET A 1 -16.54 -23.14 -2.15
C MET A 1 -17.46 -21.99 -2.54
N LEU A 2 -17.47 -20.87 -1.80
CA LEU A 2 -18.31 -19.69 -2.07
C LEU A 2 -17.58 -18.68 -2.99
N ASN A 3 -16.77 -19.17 -3.92
CA ASN A 3 -16.16 -18.35 -4.96
C ASN A 3 -16.52 -18.97 -6.31
N PRO A 4 -17.44 -18.36 -7.09
CA PRO A 4 -17.82 -18.87 -8.40
C PRO A 4 -16.78 -18.55 -9.49
N PHE A 5 -15.71 -17.85 -9.15
CA PHE A 5 -14.66 -17.45 -10.07
C PHE A 5 -13.44 -18.38 -9.91
N GLU A 6 -12.98 -18.95 -11.02
CA GLU A 6 -11.71 -19.68 -11.11
C GLU A 6 -10.70 -18.88 -11.96
N GLY A 7 -9.41 -19.07 -11.72
CA GLY A 7 -8.34 -18.45 -12.52
C GLY A 7 -8.16 -16.94 -12.33
N LEU A 8 -7.77 -16.24 -13.40
CA LEU A 8 -7.37 -14.83 -13.38
C LEU A 8 -8.50 -13.87 -12.98
N GLU A 9 -9.76 -14.18 -13.36
CA GLU A 9 -10.93 -13.36 -13.04
C GLU A 9 -11.20 -13.30 -11.54
N ALA A 10 -11.06 -14.43 -10.85
CA ALA A 10 -11.22 -14.53 -9.39
C ALA A 10 -10.21 -13.66 -8.66
N VAL A 11 -8.95 -13.75 -9.10
CA VAL A 11 -7.83 -12.97 -8.57
C VAL A 11 -8.08 -11.48 -8.78
N THR A 12 -8.45 -11.09 -9.99
CA THR A 12 -8.73 -9.69 -10.34
C THR A 12 -9.90 -9.13 -9.53
N PHE A 13 -10.98 -9.90 -9.38
CA PHE A 13 -12.13 -9.52 -8.56
C PHE A 13 -11.73 -9.32 -7.08
N ALA A 14 -10.96 -10.25 -6.50
CA ALA A 14 -10.47 -10.11 -5.13
C ALA A 14 -9.69 -8.81 -4.92
N TYR A 15 -8.78 -8.47 -5.85
CA TYR A 15 -8.00 -7.24 -5.76
C TYR A 15 -8.84 -5.97 -5.94
N ARG A 16 -9.90 -5.99 -6.76
CA ARG A 16 -10.86 -4.86 -6.85
C ARG A 16 -11.57 -4.63 -5.52
N VAL A 17 -12.04 -5.70 -4.87
CA VAL A 17 -12.70 -5.58 -3.56
C VAL A 17 -11.71 -5.07 -2.51
N PHE A 18 -10.51 -5.63 -2.44
CA PHE A 18 -9.47 -5.14 -1.54
C PHE A 18 -9.12 -3.67 -1.80
N LEU A 19 -9.02 -3.27 -3.07
CA LEU A 19 -8.76 -1.87 -3.43
C LEU A 19 -9.84 -0.95 -2.88
N VAL A 20 -11.12 -1.26 -3.13
CA VAL A 20 -12.24 -0.44 -2.64
C VAL A 20 -12.26 -0.36 -1.11
N LEU A 21 -12.04 -1.47 -0.41
CA LEU A 21 -12.05 -1.52 1.05
C LEU A 21 -10.84 -0.79 1.66
N CYS A 22 -9.66 -0.92 1.07
CA CYS A 22 -8.42 -0.32 1.57
C CYS A 22 -8.30 1.17 1.25
N LEU A 23 -8.92 1.66 0.16
CA LEU A 23 -8.82 3.05 -0.29
C LEU A 23 -9.18 4.08 0.80
N PRO A 24 -10.32 3.99 1.52
CA PRO A 24 -10.63 4.97 2.58
C PRO A 24 -9.65 4.91 3.76
N VAL A 25 -9.18 3.71 4.12
CA VAL A 25 -8.18 3.55 5.20
C VAL A 25 -6.85 4.14 4.79
N CYS A 26 -6.43 3.92 3.54
CA CYS A 26 -5.20 4.47 2.98
C CYS A 26 -5.26 6.00 2.85
N ALA A 27 -6.41 6.56 2.47
CA ALA A 27 -6.62 8.00 2.47
C ALA A 27 -6.48 8.59 3.89
N TRP A 28 -7.02 7.91 4.90
CA TRP A 28 -6.83 8.30 6.30
C TRP A 28 -5.37 8.24 6.74
N VAL A 29 -4.64 7.18 6.38
CA VAL A 29 -3.19 7.07 6.65
C VAL A 29 -2.42 8.20 6.00
N ALA A 30 -2.61 8.44 4.71
CA ALA A 30 -1.93 9.50 3.97
C ALA A 30 -2.20 10.89 4.59
N TRP A 31 -3.45 11.17 4.95
CA TRP A 31 -3.83 12.41 5.63
C TRP A 31 -3.18 12.55 7.01
N SER A 32 -3.24 11.49 7.83
CA SER A 32 -2.68 11.50 9.18
C SER A 32 -1.16 11.65 9.16
N ASP A 33 -0.49 11.02 8.20
CA ASP A 33 0.95 11.09 8.04
C ASP A 33 1.41 12.48 7.53
N LEU A 34 0.66 13.07 6.60
CA LEU A 34 0.90 14.45 6.18
C LEU A 34 0.65 15.49 7.29
N SER A 35 -0.42 15.32 8.06
CA SER A 35 -0.85 16.29 9.07
C SER A 35 -0.08 16.17 10.38
N THR A 36 0.13 14.96 10.87
CA THR A 36 0.71 14.70 12.21
C THR A 36 1.99 13.89 12.17
N MET A 37 2.39 13.36 11.00
CA MET A 37 3.52 12.43 10.84
C MET A 37 3.41 11.19 11.74
N LYS A 38 2.18 10.71 11.90
CA LYS A 38 1.84 9.53 12.68
C LYS A 38 0.83 8.71 11.91
N ILE A 39 1.14 7.43 11.74
CA ILE A 39 0.18 6.44 11.24
C ILE A 39 -0.64 5.91 12.43
N PRO A 40 -1.98 6.08 12.45
CA PRO A 40 -2.81 5.59 13.54
C PRO A 40 -2.81 4.07 13.62
N ASN A 41 -2.60 3.49 14.81
CA ASN A 41 -2.71 2.03 15.00
C ASN A 41 -4.08 1.49 14.56
N LYS A 42 -5.15 2.28 14.72
CA LYS A 42 -6.49 1.94 14.25
C LYS A 42 -6.54 1.72 12.74
N ALA A 43 -5.79 2.50 11.96
CA ALA A 43 -5.72 2.34 10.51
C ALA A 43 -4.97 1.06 10.13
N VAL A 44 -3.86 0.77 10.81
CA VAL A 44 -3.11 -0.50 10.66
C VAL A 44 -4.01 -1.70 10.95
N LEU A 45 -4.73 -1.67 12.07
CA LEU A 45 -5.68 -2.73 12.44
C LEU A 45 -6.83 -2.86 11.43
N ALA A 46 -7.31 -1.74 10.87
CA ALA A 46 -8.34 -1.77 9.83
C ALA A 46 -7.84 -2.47 8.55
N VAL A 47 -6.62 -2.19 8.09
CA VAL A 47 -6.02 -2.91 6.94
C VAL A 47 -5.91 -4.41 7.22
N MET A 48 -5.46 -4.79 8.41
CA MET A 48 -5.40 -6.21 8.81
C MET A 48 -6.79 -6.85 8.86
N ALA A 49 -7.78 -6.15 9.43
CA ALA A 49 -9.15 -6.64 9.53
C ALA A 49 -9.78 -6.84 8.14
N ILE A 50 -9.51 -5.95 7.18
CA ILE A 50 -9.96 -6.11 5.79
C ILE A 50 -9.43 -7.44 5.22
N PHE A 51 -8.14 -7.73 5.38
CA PHE A 51 -7.57 -8.99 4.90
C PHE A 51 -8.11 -10.22 5.64
N ALA A 52 -8.30 -10.11 6.96
CA ALA A 52 -8.79 -11.19 7.80
C ALA A 52 -10.24 -11.57 7.48
N LEU A 53 -11.10 -10.58 7.23
CA LEU A 53 -12.53 -10.79 7.06
C LEU A 53 -12.91 -11.04 5.60
N ALA A 54 -12.36 -10.27 4.66
CA ALA A 54 -12.66 -10.44 3.25
C ALA A 54 -11.81 -11.54 2.60
N GLY A 55 -10.59 -11.78 3.09
CA GLY A 55 -9.65 -12.74 2.51
C GLY A 55 -10.16 -14.19 2.39
N PRO A 56 -10.77 -14.80 3.43
CA PRO A 56 -11.31 -16.16 3.34
C PRO A 56 -12.44 -16.32 2.33
N VAL A 57 -13.14 -15.22 2.01
CA VAL A 57 -14.23 -15.21 1.03
C VAL A 57 -13.69 -15.00 -0.39
N LEU A 58 -12.63 -14.21 -0.53
CA LEU A 58 -12.08 -13.79 -1.82
C LEU A 58 -10.95 -14.68 -2.35
N LEU A 59 -10.24 -15.39 -1.47
CA LEU A 59 -9.05 -16.19 -1.80
C LEU A 59 -9.22 -17.64 -1.34
N PRO A 60 -8.56 -18.62 -1.99
CA PRO A 60 -8.48 -19.97 -1.47
C PRO A 60 -7.86 -19.98 -0.06
N LEU A 61 -8.44 -20.78 0.85
CA LEU A 61 -8.14 -20.74 2.28
C LEU A 61 -6.67 -20.98 2.60
N GLU A 62 -6.03 -21.94 1.93
CA GLU A 62 -4.63 -22.28 2.18
C GLU A 62 -3.66 -21.13 1.78
N PRO A 63 -3.68 -20.59 0.55
CA PRO A 63 -2.93 -19.37 0.20
C PRO A 63 -3.22 -18.16 1.09
N TRP A 64 -4.49 -17.95 1.46
CA TRP A 64 -4.87 -16.88 2.38
C TRP A 64 -4.21 -17.05 3.76
N ALA A 65 -4.23 -18.26 4.32
CA ALA A 65 -3.59 -18.57 5.60
C ALA A 65 -2.07 -18.33 5.52
N TRP A 66 -1.43 -18.77 4.44
CA TRP A 66 0.02 -18.59 4.27
C TRP A 66 0.44 -17.11 4.13
N ARG A 67 -0.42 -16.26 3.56
CA ARG A 67 -0.15 -14.81 3.43
C ARG A 67 0.01 -14.08 4.77
N TRP A 68 -0.48 -14.64 5.88
CA TRP A 68 -0.19 -14.10 7.21
C TRP A 68 1.28 -14.23 7.62
N LEU A 69 2.04 -15.17 7.04
CA LEU A 69 3.48 -15.22 7.24
C LEU A 69 4.16 -13.95 6.73
N ASN A 70 3.66 -13.35 5.63
CA ASN A 70 4.19 -12.09 5.11
C ASN A 70 4.08 -10.97 6.15
N PHE A 71 2.97 -10.90 6.90
CA PHE A 71 2.80 -9.95 7.99
C PHE A 71 3.88 -10.15 9.06
N VAL A 72 4.09 -11.39 9.52
CA VAL A 72 5.09 -11.71 10.55
C VAL A 72 6.50 -11.34 10.08
N VAL A 73 6.87 -11.76 8.87
CA VAL A 73 8.20 -11.49 8.29
C VAL A 73 8.45 -9.99 8.16
N VAL A 74 7.52 -9.24 7.56
CA VAL A 74 7.69 -7.79 7.36
C VAL A 74 7.67 -7.05 8.70
N LEU A 75 6.88 -7.49 9.69
CA LEU A 75 6.90 -6.91 11.02
C LEU A 75 8.24 -7.11 11.72
N LEU A 76 8.84 -8.32 11.63
CA LEU A 76 10.15 -8.61 12.20
C LEU A 76 11.24 -7.77 11.53
N ILE A 77 11.23 -7.68 10.20
CA ILE A 77 12.16 -6.81 9.46
C ILE A 77 11.99 -5.35 9.89
N GLY A 78 10.75 -4.87 9.95
CA GLY A 78 10.44 -3.50 10.36
C GLY A 78 10.84 -3.21 11.81
N PHE A 79 10.70 -4.18 12.71
CA PHE A 79 11.16 -4.08 14.10
C PHE A 79 12.69 -3.95 14.18
N VAL A 80 13.43 -4.79 13.45
CA VAL A 80 14.89 -4.70 13.39
C VAL A 80 15.32 -3.35 12.81
N LEU A 81 14.72 -2.90 11.70
CA LEU A 81 15.02 -1.61 11.09
C LEU A 81 14.67 -0.42 12.00
N ASN A 82 13.60 -0.49 12.78
CA ASN A 82 13.28 0.51 13.78
C ASN A 82 14.35 0.57 14.88
N ALA A 83 14.85 -0.60 15.33
CA ALA A 83 15.87 -0.70 16.37
C ALA A 83 17.26 -0.21 15.90
N VAL A 84 17.67 -0.53 14.67
CA VAL A 84 19.04 -0.24 14.18
C VAL A 84 19.15 1.03 13.34
N ALA A 85 18.09 1.40 12.61
CA ALA A 85 18.11 2.48 11.63
C ALA A 85 17.06 3.58 11.92
N HIS A 86 16.39 3.51 13.07
CA HIS A 86 15.37 4.48 13.51
C HIS A 86 14.23 4.70 12.50
N VAL A 87 13.93 3.69 11.67
CA VAL A 87 12.77 3.70 10.77
C VAL A 87 11.49 3.87 11.58
N GLY A 88 10.51 4.63 11.08
CA GLY A 88 9.27 4.90 11.80
C GLY A 88 8.53 3.63 12.21
N ALA A 89 8.24 3.48 13.51
CA ALA A 89 7.50 2.32 14.01
C ALA A 89 6.07 2.22 13.42
N GLY A 90 5.46 3.37 13.08
CA GLY A 90 4.18 3.41 12.37
C GLY A 90 4.29 2.87 10.93
N ASP A 91 5.33 3.28 10.21
CA ASP A 91 5.62 2.86 8.83
C ASP A 91 5.84 1.35 8.76
N ALA A 92 6.66 0.81 9.67
CA ALA A 92 6.91 -0.62 9.80
C ALA A 92 5.62 -1.42 10.03
N LYS A 93 4.75 -0.95 10.92
CA LYS A 93 3.46 -1.60 11.22
C LYS A 93 2.51 -1.57 10.03
N PHE A 94 2.44 -0.44 9.32
CA PHE A 94 1.61 -0.33 8.13
C PHE A 94 2.11 -1.24 7.00
N ALA A 95 3.42 -1.23 6.74
CA ALA A 95 4.03 -2.13 5.75
C ALA A 95 3.76 -3.60 6.08
N ALA A 96 3.86 -3.99 7.35
CA ALA A 96 3.52 -5.33 7.80
C ALA A 96 2.04 -5.66 7.56
N ALA A 97 1.12 -4.74 7.90
CA ALA A 97 -0.31 -4.93 7.68
C ALA A 97 -0.69 -5.03 6.18
N ALA A 98 0.04 -4.36 5.30
CA ALA A 98 -0.16 -4.44 3.85
C ALA A 98 0.41 -5.73 3.23
N ALA A 99 1.40 -6.35 3.87
CA ALA A 99 2.14 -7.49 3.31
C ALA A 99 1.27 -8.73 2.94
N PRO A 100 0.22 -9.11 3.68
CA PRO A 100 -0.64 -10.24 3.30
C PRO A 100 -1.39 -10.07 1.98
N PHE A 101 -1.65 -8.82 1.57
CA PHE A 101 -2.29 -8.55 0.28
C PHE A 101 -1.38 -8.88 -0.90
N ILE A 102 -0.06 -8.91 -0.68
CA ILE A 102 0.94 -9.12 -1.71
C ILE A 102 1.23 -10.63 -1.84
N ALA A 103 1.02 -11.17 -3.04
CA ALA A 103 1.46 -12.53 -3.34
C ALA A 103 3.01 -12.62 -3.32
N PRO A 104 3.62 -13.63 -2.69
CA PRO A 104 5.08 -13.77 -2.64
C PRO A 104 5.75 -13.77 -4.02
N THR A 105 5.09 -14.33 -5.03
CA THR A 105 5.54 -14.33 -6.43
C THR A 105 5.66 -12.92 -7.04
N HIS A 106 4.98 -11.92 -6.47
CA HIS A 106 5.01 -10.54 -6.95
C HIS A 106 6.01 -9.66 -6.20
N LEU A 107 6.79 -10.20 -5.25
CA LEU A 107 7.82 -9.42 -4.55
C LEU A 107 8.80 -8.69 -5.48
N PRO A 108 9.22 -9.24 -6.65
CA PRO A 108 10.13 -8.54 -7.56
C PRO A 108 9.60 -7.20 -8.09
N ILE A 109 8.28 -7.00 -8.19
CA ILE A 109 7.69 -5.73 -8.65
C ILE A 109 7.50 -4.73 -7.49
N VAL A 110 7.35 -5.20 -6.26
CA VAL A 110 7.03 -4.34 -5.10
C VAL A 110 8.19 -3.42 -4.74
N LEU A 111 9.43 -3.91 -4.75
CA LEU A 111 10.60 -3.10 -4.39
C LEU A 111 10.86 -1.94 -5.38
N PRO A 112 10.86 -2.14 -6.71
CA PRO A 112 10.95 -1.03 -7.67
C PRO A 112 9.81 -0.03 -7.53
N VAL A 113 8.57 -0.50 -7.35
CA VAL A 113 7.41 0.38 -7.13
C VAL A 113 7.59 1.20 -5.86
N PHE A 114 8.04 0.57 -4.77
CA PHE A 114 8.32 1.27 -3.52
C PHE A 114 9.38 2.36 -3.70
N ALA A 115 10.48 2.05 -4.39
CA ALA A 115 11.52 3.04 -4.69
C ALA A 115 10.96 4.21 -5.51
N ALA A 116 10.16 3.93 -6.54
CA ALA A 116 9.53 4.96 -7.37
C ALA A 116 8.59 5.86 -6.55
N PHE A 117 7.72 5.28 -5.72
CA PHE A 117 6.82 6.04 -4.85
C PHE A 117 7.57 6.80 -3.75
N LEU A 118 8.66 6.24 -3.22
CA LEU A 118 9.49 6.93 -2.24
C LEU A 118 10.09 8.21 -2.83
N LEU A 119 10.72 8.11 -4.00
CA LEU A 119 11.32 9.26 -4.67
C LEU A 119 10.25 10.26 -5.13
N GLY A 120 9.17 9.78 -5.73
CA GLY A 120 8.07 10.62 -6.21
C GLY A 120 7.34 11.36 -5.08
N ALA A 121 6.96 10.65 -4.01
CA ALA A 121 6.30 11.26 -2.87
C ALA A 121 7.23 12.22 -2.12
N PHE A 122 8.52 11.89 -2.00
CA PHE A 122 9.51 12.80 -1.44
C PHE A 122 9.61 14.09 -2.26
N ALA A 123 9.82 13.99 -3.57
CA ALA A 123 9.91 15.15 -4.45
C ALA A 123 8.61 15.99 -4.41
N ALA A 124 7.45 15.36 -4.55
CA ALA A 124 6.16 16.02 -4.49
C ALA A 124 5.93 16.74 -3.16
N HIS A 125 6.23 16.08 -2.03
CA HIS A 125 6.11 16.70 -0.71
C HIS A 125 7.01 17.93 -0.56
N ARG A 126 8.28 17.84 -1.01
CA ARG A 126 9.23 18.95 -0.93
C ARG A 126 8.84 20.13 -1.82
N LEU A 127 8.32 19.86 -3.02
CA LEU A 127 7.79 20.88 -3.91
C LEU A 127 6.55 21.56 -3.31
N LEU A 128 5.57 20.78 -2.84
CA LEU A 128 4.35 21.32 -2.23
C LEU A 128 4.65 22.13 -0.96
N ARG A 129 5.61 21.69 -0.15
CA ARG A 129 6.11 22.43 1.02
C ARG A 129 6.72 23.78 0.66
N ALA A 130 7.32 23.93 -0.51
CA ALA A 130 7.90 25.19 -0.96
C ALA A 130 6.83 26.21 -1.39
N ILE A 131 5.60 25.79 -1.67
CA ILE A 131 4.53 26.66 -2.16
C ILE A 131 3.75 27.27 -0.98
N PRO A 132 3.79 28.60 -0.76
CA PRO A 132 3.11 29.22 0.37
C PRO A 132 1.58 29.05 0.35
N ALA A 133 0.98 29.01 -0.85
CA ALA A 133 -0.45 28.80 -1.00
C ALA A 133 -0.90 27.43 -0.44
N VAL A 134 -0.14 26.37 -0.70
CA VAL A 134 -0.45 25.02 -0.20
C VAL A 134 -0.35 24.97 1.32
N ARG A 135 0.69 25.59 1.90
CA ARG A 135 0.87 25.66 3.35
C ARG A 135 -0.24 26.47 4.04
N ARG A 136 -0.76 27.51 3.39
CA ARG A 136 -1.90 28.29 3.91
C ARG A 136 -3.20 27.49 3.97
N LEU A 137 -3.40 26.52 3.07
CA LEU A 137 -4.56 25.62 3.11
C LEU A 137 -4.47 24.60 4.26
N THR A 138 -3.26 24.31 4.75
CA THR A 138 -3.00 23.28 5.76
C THR A 138 -2.02 23.79 6.84
N PRO A 139 -2.33 24.90 7.53
CA PRO A 139 -1.34 25.61 8.36
C PRO A 139 -0.88 24.82 9.58
N GLY A 140 -1.71 23.89 10.07
CA GLY A 140 -1.39 23.05 11.25
C GLY A 140 -0.61 21.77 10.94
N TRP A 141 -0.27 21.49 9.68
CA TRP A 141 0.41 20.25 9.33
C TRP A 141 1.88 20.25 9.74
N VAL A 142 2.26 19.24 10.53
CA VAL A 142 3.60 19.06 11.09
C VAL A 142 4.64 18.75 10.01
N SER A 143 4.25 18.09 8.91
CA SER A 143 5.18 17.72 7.84
C SER A 143 5.76 18.92 7.09
N TRP A 144 5.14 20.11 7.19
CA TRP A 144 5.68 21.35 6.61
C TRP A 144 6.85 21.95 7.38
N THR A 145 7.06 21.55 8.63
CA THR A 145 8.08 22.15 9.51
C THR A 145 9.19 21.15 9.83
N ARG A 146 8.87 19.87 10.05
CA ARG A 146 9.87 18.83 10.32
C ARG A 146 10.82 18.60 9.14
N LYS A 147 12.04 18.16 9.44
CA LYS A 147 13.04 17.77 8.43
C LYS A 147 12.74 16.39 7.84
N ASP A 148 12.12 15.53 8.64
CA ASP A 148 11.74 14.17 8.28
C ASP A 148 10.69 14.16 7.16
N PHE A 149 10.63 13.06 6.44
CA PHE A 149 9.67 12.86 5.36
C PHE A 149 8.52 11.93 5.83
N PRO A 150 7.25 12.29 5.58
CA PRO A 150 6.11 11.41 5.83
C PRO A 150 6.14 10.19 4.88
N MET A 151 6.76 9.10 5.33
CA MET A 151 6.98 7.89 4.53
C MET A 151 5.68 7.12 4.24
N GLY A 152 4.64 7.33 5.04
CA GLY A 152 3.32 6.77 4.83
C GLY A 152 2.75 7.09 3.45
N LEU A 153 3.10 8.22 2.83
CA LEU A 153 2.73 8.51 1.44
C LEU A 153 3.33 7.51 0.44
N ALA A 154 4.61 7.18 0.61
CA ALA A 154 5.29 6.21 -0.25
C ALA A 154 4.71 4.81 -0.05
N LEU A 155 4.47 4.42 1.21
CA LEU A 155 3.88 3.13 1.55
C LEU A 155 2.44 2.97 1.04
N VAL A 156 1.59 3.98 1.28
CA VAL A 156 0.20 4.01 0.77
C VAL A 156 0.20 3.98 -0.76
N GLY A 157 1.02 4.80 -1.39
CA GLY A 157 1.14 4.84 -2.85
C GLY A 157 1.55 3.48 -3.43
N THR A 158 2.58 2.87 -2.86
CA THR A 158 3.04 1.51 -3.23
C THR A 158 1.93 0.49 -3.09
N PHE A 159 1.24 0.49 -1.95
CA PHE A 159 0.20 -0.49 -1.64
C PHE A 159 -1.00 -0.34 -2.58
N LEU A 160 -1.53 0.88 -2.74
CA LEU A 160 -2.67 1.13 -3.63
C LEU A 160 -2.31 0.91 -5.10
N PHE A 161 -1.10 1.27 -5.52
CA PHE A 161 -0.65 1.02 -6.88
C PHE A 161 -0.54 -0.48 -7.17
N TYR A 162 0.05 -1.25 -6.26
CA TYR A 162 0.08 -2.71 -6.37
C TYR A 162 -1.33 -3.30 -6.49
N LEU A 163 -2.25 -2.91 -5.59
CA LEU A 163 -3.64 -3.37 -5.65
C LEU A 163 -4.29 -2.98 -6.99
N SER A 164 -3.99 -1.79 -7.52
CA SER A 164 -4.52 -1.31 -8.80
C SER A 164 -3.98 -2.11 -9.99
N LEU A 165 -2.68 -2.42 -10.02
CA LEU A 165 -2.10 -3.27 -11.07
C LEU A 165 -2.77 -4.65 -11.11
N MET A 166 -3.05 -5.21 -9.94
CA MET A 166 -3.67 -6.53 -9.83
C MET A 166 -5.19 -6.49 -10.07
N ALA A 167 -5.85 -5.39 -9.74
CA ALA A 167 -7.28 -5.16 -9.97
C ALA A 167 -7.60 -4.85 -11.44
N PHE A 168 -6.62 -4.33 -12.19
CA PHE A 168 -6.77 -3.91 -13.59
C PHE A 168 -5.57 -4.36 -14.44
N PRO A 169 -5.50 -5.65 -14.86
CA PRO A 169 -4.39 -6.13 -15.69
C PRO A 169 -4.22 -5.37 -17.01
N SER A 170 -5.29 -4.82 -17.57
CA SER A 170 -5.25 -3.95 -18.75
C SER A 170 -4.46 -2.65 -18.53
N LEU A 171 -4.36 -2.17 -17.28
CA LEU A 171 -3.52 -1.03 -16.93
C LEU A 171 -2.04 -1.34 -17.14
N VAL A 172 -1.62 -2.58 -16.87
CA VAL A 172 -0.24 -3.02 -17.11
C VAL A 172 0.04 -3.01 -18.62
N ALA A 173 -0.87 -3.57 -19.42
CA ALA A 173 -0.72 -3.58 -20.88
C ALA A 173 -0.66 -2.16 -21.46
N PHE A 174 -1.47 -1.23 -20.94
CA PHE A 174 -1.45 0.17 -21.33
C PHE A 174 -0.15 0.89 -20.93
N LEU A 175 0.30 0.73 -19.68
CA LEU A 175 1.49 1.44 -19.16
C LEU A 175 2.81 0.96 -19.76
N PHE A 176 2.89 -0.33 -20.12
CA PHE A 176 4.10 -0.95 -20.67
C PHE A 176 4.02 -1.23 -22.18
N GLY A 177 3.02 -0.68 -22.87
CA GLY A 177 2.96 -0.68 -24.33
C GLY A 177 2.71 -2.05 -24.96
N ALA A 178 2.03 -2.97 -24.27
CA ALA A 178 1.55 -4.22 -24.87
C ALA A 178 0.27 -3.95 -25.69
N THR A 179 0.38 -3.11 -26.72
CA THR A 179 -0.58 -3.06 -27.82
C THR A 179 -0.19 -4.16 -28.81
N GLY A 180 -0.63 -5.39 -28.59
CA GLY A 180 -0.30 -6.49 -29.49
C GLY A 180 -1.14 -7.76 -29.27
N ALA A 181 -2.07 -7.97 -30.21
CA ALA A 181 -2.71 -9.24 -30.59
C ALA A 181 -3.74 -9.88 -29.62
N ALA A 182 -5.00 -9.46 -29.75
CA ALA A 182 -6.16 -10.34 -29.56
C ALA A 182 -7.39 -9.80 -30.32
N THR A 183 -7.28 -9.72 -31.64
CA THR A 183 -8.44 -9.78 -32.55
C THR A 183 -8.00 -10.58 -33.77
N THR A 184 -8.14 -11.91 -33.66
CA THR A 184 -8.65 -12.89 -34.63
C THR A 184 -8.41 -14.27 -34.07
#